data_AF-A0A3L7WWB3-F1
#
_entry.id   AF-A0A3L7WWB3-F1
#
_cell.length_a   1.000
_cell.length_b   1.000
_cell.length_c   1.000
_cell.angle_alpha   90.00
_cell.angle_beta   90.00
_cell.angle_gamma   90.00
#
_symmetry.space_group_name_H-M   'P 1'
#
loop_
_entity.id
_entity.type
_entity.pdbx_description
1 polymer ?
#
loop_
_entity_poly.entity_id
_entity_poly.type
_entity_poly.pdbx_seq_one_letter_code
_entity_poly.pdbx_strand_id
1 'polypeptide(L)' 'MYEWIIGPFQYGFMQSALFASVIIAMTCGVIGSYVVLRRLAFIGDALAHTALPGVVVAYLNGWNLFGGALAAGV' A
#
# COMPACT_ATOMS: atom_id res chain seq x y z
N MET A 1 29.80 -4.18 18.68
CA MET A 1 28.75 -3.19 19.07
C MET A 1 27.89 -2.69 17.91
N TYR A 2 28.22 -2.95 16.64
CA TYR A 2 27.44 -2.50 15.47
C TYR A 2 26.45 -3.57 14.95
N GLU A 3 26.70 -4.85 15.23
CA GLU A 3 25.88 -5.98 14.76
C GLU A 3 24.44 -5.96 15.26
N TRP A 4 24.16 -5.39 16.43
CA TRP A 4 22.78 -5.29 16.94
C TRP A 4 21.87 -4.43 16.06
N ILE A 5 22.43 -3.44 15.36
CA ILE A 5 21.66 -2.54 14.49
C ILE A 5 21.60 -3.07 13.06
N ILE A 6 22.70 -3.67 12.57
CA ILE A 6 22.83 -4.06 11.16
C ILE A 6 22.41 -5.52 10.92
N GLY A 7 22.48 -6.37 11.95
CA GLY A 7 22.01 -7.75 11.94
C GLY A 7 20.60 -7.95 11.40
N PRO A 8 19.57 -7.17 11.82
CA PRO A 8 18.22 -7.31 11.29
C PRO A 8 18.09 -6.96 9.79
N PHE A 9 18.99 -6.14 9.21
CA PHE A 9 18.95 -5.79 7.78
C PHE A 9 19.52 -6.88 6.85
N GLN A 10 20.16 -7.91 7.41
CA GLN A 10 20.70 -9.04 6.63
C GLN A 10 19.63 -10.08 6.29
N TYR A 11 18.46 -10.06 6.94
CA TYR A 11 17.36 -10.96 6.60
C TYR A 11 16.71 -10.54 5.27
N GLY A 12 16.57 -11.49 4.34
CA GLY A 12 15.98 -11.23 3.01
C GLY A 12 14.55 -10.67 3.06
N PHE A 13 13.76 -11.06 4.07
CA PHE A 13 12.44 -10.45 4.33
C PHE A 13 12.55 -8.96 4.67
N MET A 14 13.51 -8.58 5.50
CA MET A 14 13.73 -7.18 5.89
C MET A 14 14.13 -6.34 4.68
N GLN A 15 15.03 -6.86 3.83
CA GLN A 15 15.42 -6.17 2.58
C GLN A 15 14.23 -5.98 1.65
N SER A 16 13.42 -7.03 1.46
CA SER A 16 12.22 -6.97 0.62
C SER A 16 11.20 -5.97 1.15
N ALA A 17 10.96 -5.96 2.46
CA ALA A 17 10.10 -4.99 3.12
C ALA A 17 10.64 -3.56 2.96
N LEU A 18 11.96 -3.38 2.99
CA LEU A 18 12.59 -2.08 2.81
C LEU A 18 12.45 -1.56 1.38
N PHE A 19 12.70 -2.41 0.38
CA PHE A 19 12.44 -2.06 -1.03
C PHE A 19 10.96 -1.75 -1.27
N ALA A 20 10.05 -2.60 -0.77
CA ALA A 20 8.62 -2.38 -0.91
C ALA A 20 8.19 -1.05 -0.26
N SER A 21 8.62 -0.77 0.96
CA SER A 21 8.27 0.46 1.68
C SER A 21 8.82 1.72 1.01
N VAL A 22 10.02 1.68 0.40
CA VAL A 22 10.57 2.79 -0.38
C VAL A 22 9.70 3.09 -1.61
N ILE A 23 9.30 2.05 -2.36
CA ILE A 23 8.44 2.21 -3.53
C ILE A 23 7.06 2.76 -3.13
N ILE A 24 6.49 2.23 -2.04
CA ILE A 24 5.22 2.71 -1.49
C ILE A 24 5.34 4.17 -1.04
N ALA A 25 6.40 4.53 -0.32
CA ALA A 25 6.62 5.90 0.18
C ALA A 25 6.73 6.91 -0.97
N MET A 26 7.47 6.59 -2.04
CA MET A 26 7.54 7.46 -3.23
C MET A 26 6.16 7.66 -3.84
N THR A 27 5.42 6.57 -4.06
CA THR A 27 4.11 6.60 -4.72
C THR A 27 3.07 7.34 -3.88
N CYS A 28 2.96 7.01 -2.59
CA CYS A 28 2.05 7.65 -1.66
C CYS A 28 2.40 9.12 -1.41
N GLY A 29 3.69 9.49 -1.39
CA GLY A 29 4.11 10.87 -1.26
C GLY A 29 3.62 11.74 -2.42
N VAL A 30 3.82 11.28 -3.66
CA VAL A 30 3.36 11.99 -4.87
C VAL A 30 1.84 12.10 -4.92
N ILE A 31 1.12 10.99 -4.71
CA ILE A 31 -0.35 10.97 -4.73
C ILE A 31 -0.91 11.83 -3.57
N GLY A 32 -0.35 11.72 -2.38
CA GLY A 32 -0.78 12.48 -1.20
C GLY A 32 -0.64 13.98 -1.41
N SER A 33 0.53 14.45 -1.88
CA SER A 33 0.74 15.86 -2.20
C SER A 33 -0.24 16.37 -3.26
N TYR A 34 -0.53 15.57 -4.29
CA TYR A 34 -1.49 15.91 -5.34
C TYR A 34 -2.93 16.02 -4.80
N VAL A 35 -3.35 15.06 -3.97
CA VAL A 35 -4.69 15.03 -3.34
C VAL A 35 -4.89 16.26 -2.45
N VAL A 36 -3.88 16.64 -1.67
CA VAL A 36 -3.92 17.83 -0.80
C VAL A 36 -4.04 19.10 -1.63
N LEU A 37 -3.22 19.27 -2.67
CA LEU A 37 -3.26 20.46 -3.53
C LEU A 37 -4.62 20.65 -4.21
N ARG A 38 -5.28 19.56 -4.60
CA ARG A 38 -6.60 19.61 -5.25
C ARG A 38 -7.79 19.68 -4.29
N ARG A 39 -7.54 19.79 -2.97
CA ARG A 39 -8.60 19.73 -1.93
C ARG A 39 -9.47 18.47 -2.04
N LEU A 40 -8.91 17.38 -2.57
CA LEU A 40 -9.59 16.10 -2.72
C LEU A 40 -9.38 15.21 -1.48
N ALA A 41 -9.24 15.81 -0.29
CA ALA A 41 -8.85 15.07 0.93
C ALA A 41 -9.78 13.88 1.24
N PHE A 42 -11.06 13.96 0.84
CA PHE A 42 -12.05 12.89 1.03
C PHE A 42 -11.90 11.70 0.06
N ILE A 43 -11.13 11.82 -1.02
CA ILE A 43 -10.94 10.72 -1.98
C ILE A 43 -10.20 9.54 -1.33
N GLY A 44 -9.25 9.81 -0.43
CA GLY A 44 -8.54 8.75 0.30
C GLY A 44 -9.45 7.94 1.22
N ASP A 45 -10.39 8.62 1.89
CA ASP A 45 -11.35 7.99 2.81
C ASP A 45 -12.38 7.13 2.05
N ALA A 46 -12.90 7.66 0.93
CA ALA A 46 -13.80 6.92 0.04
C ALA A 46 -13.11 5.71 -0.60
N LEU A 47 -11.85 5.85 -1.05
CA LEU A 47 -11.07 4.74 -1.61
C LEU A 47 -10.80 3.65 -0.57
N ALA A 48 -10.50 4.00 0.69
CA ALA A 48 -10.28 3.02 1.74
C ALA A 48 -11.55 2.19 2.02
N HIS A 49 -12.72 2.84 2.07
CA HIS A 49 -14.00 2.18 2.32
C HIS A 49 -14.49 1.30 1.17
N THR A 50 -14.05 1.56 -0.05
CA THR A 50 -14.45 0.79 -1.25
C THR A 50 -13.44 -0.31 -1.59
N ALA A 51 -12.14 -0.05 -1.48
CA ALA A 51 -11.10 -1.01 -1.81
C ALA A 51 -11.01 -2.19 -0.82
N LEU A 52 -11.11 -1.93 0.50
CA LEU A 52 -11.06 -2.98 1.53
C LEU A 52 -12.12 -4.08 1.33
N PRO A 53 -13.43 -3.76 1.19
CA PRO A 53 -14.43 -4.79 0.92
C PRO A 53 -14.24 -5.45 -0.44
N GLY A 54 -13.78 -4.74 -1.47
CA GLY A 54 -13.46 -5.33 -2.78
C GLY A 54 -12.38 -6.41 -2.71
N VAL A 55 -11.31 -6.15 -1.94
CA VAL A 55 -10.25 -7.13 -1.67
C VAL A 55 -10.79 -8.34 -0.92
N VAL A 56 -11.64 -8.12 0.09
CA VAL A 56 -12.26 -9.21 0.87
C VAL A 56 -13.13 -10.09 -0.02
N VAL A 57 -13.97 -9.49 -0.88
CA VAL A 57 -14.82 -10.25 -1.82
C VAL A 57 -13.98 -11.05 -2.82
N ALA A 58 -12.89 -10.48 -3.34
CA ALA A 58 -11.98 -11.21 -4.22
C ALA A 58 -11.24 -12.35 -3.52
N TYR A 59 -10.82 -12.14 -2.27
CA TYR A 59 -10.22 -13.19 -1.44
C TYR A 59 -11.18 -14.37 -1.24
N LEU A 60 -12.45 -14.09 -0.92
CA LEU A 60 -13.47 -15.13 -0.73
C LEU A 60 -13.76 -15.93 -2.02
N ASN A 61 -13.67 -15.30 -3.18
CA ASN A 61 -13.89 -15.95 -4.48
C ASN A 61 -12.63 -16.63 -5.05
N GLY A 62 -11.49 -16.56 -4.34
CA GLY A 62 -10.21 -17.08 -4.84
C GLY A 62 -9.68 -16.34 -6.07
N TRP A 63 -10.13 -15.12 -6.29
CA TRP A 63 -9.72 -14.27 -7.42
C TRP A 63 -8.46 -13.47 -7.08
N ASN A 64 -7.86 -12.85 -8.09
CA ASN A 64 -6.72 -11.98 -7.88
C ASN A 64 -7.13 -10.77 -7.02
N LEU A 65 -6.48 -10.62 -5.87
CA LEU A 65 -6.69 -9.53 -4.91
C LEU A 65 -6.58 -8.15 -5.57
N PHE A 66 -5.63 -8.00 -6.51
CA PHE A 66 -5.44 -6.74 -7.24
C PHE A 66 -6.66 -6.42 -8.12
N GLY A 67 -7.25 -7.44 -8.76
CA GLY A 67 -8.45 -7.28 -9.57
C GLY A 67 -9.67 -6.89 -8.73
N GLY A 68 -9.81 -7.48 -7.54
CA GLY A 68 -10.86 -7.11 -6.58
C GLY A 68 -10.74 -5.68 -6.06
N ALA A 69 -9.52 -5.26 -5.74
CA ALA A 69 -9.23 -3.89 -5.29
C ALA A 69 -9.56 -2.86 -6.39
N LEU A 70 -9.14 -3.14 -7.64
CA LEU A 70 -9.38 -2.25 -8.78
C LEU A 70 -10.87 -2.15 -9.13
N ALA A 71 -11.57 -3.28 -9.19
CA ALA A 71 -12.99 -3.31 -9.55
C ALA A 71 -13.87 -2.58 -8.54
N ALA A 72 -13.48 -2.54 -7.26
CA ALA A 72 -14.22 -1.82 -6.23
C ALA A 72 -13.86 -0.33 -6.13
N GLY A 73 -12.64 0.05 -6.56
CA GLY A 73 -12.17 1.43 -6.54
C GLY A 73 -12.51 2.26 -7.79
N VAL A 74 -12.99 1.62 -8.86
CA VAL A 74 -13.52 2.25 -10.09
C VAL A 74 -15.03 2.38 -10.00
#